data_AF-A0A7V3U5W6-F1
#
_entry.id   AF-A0A7V3U5W6-F1
#
_cell.length_a   1.000
_cell.length_b   1.000
_cell.length_c   1.000
_cell.angle_alpha   90.00
_cell.angle_beta   90.00
_cell.angle_gamma   90.00
#
_symmetry.space_group_name_H-M   'P 1'
#
loop_
_entity.id
_entity.type
_entity.pdbx_description
1 polymer ?
#
loop_
_entity_poly.entity_id
_entity_poly.type
_entity_poly.pdbx_seq_one_letter_code
_entity_poly.pdbx_strand_id
1 'polypeptide(L)'
;SLWQAAGLDPSTFGSWYRAAGAGMGATLNVASGMDAYVMADRASWLNFGNKGDLKLLFAGDPVLFNQYAFIPVNPQRHPHVKTKLVAQLEDWLTGETAARLINGYKINGETLFTFNATDP
;
A
#
# COMPACT_ATOMS: atom_id res chain seq x y z
N SER A 1 -0.44 -1.27 -14.67
CA SER A 1 -1.40 -1.78 -13.67
C SER A 1 -1.29 -3.30 -13.59
N LEU A 2 -1.86 -3.97 -12.58
CA LEU A 2 -1.88 -5.45 -12.54
C LEU A 2 -2.62 -6.06 -13.74
N TRP A 3 -3.69 -5.41 -14.21
CA TRP A 3 -4.39 -5.84 -15.41
C TRP A 3 -3.50 -5.87 -16.64
N GLN A 4 -2.73 -4.80 -16.87
CA GLN A 4 -1.79 -4.74 -17.98
C GLN A 4 -0.68 -5.80 -17.88
N ALA A 5 -0.16 -6.05 -16.66
CA ALA A 5 0.85 -7.10 -16.44
C ALA A 5 0.29 -8.50 -16.73
N ALA A 6 -1.02 -8.70 -16.54
CA ALA A 6 -1.74 -9.91 -16.93
C ALA A 6 -2.15 -9.94 -18.41
N GLY A 7 -1.79 -8.94 -19.22
CA GLY A 7 -2.21 -8.84 -20.62
C GLY A 7 -3.69 -8.50 -20.82
N LEU A 8 -4.34 -7.92 -19.80
CA LEU A 8 -5.76 -7.58 -19.80
C LEU A 8 -5.98 -6.06 -19.85
N ASP A 9 -6.99 -5.64 -20.59
CA ASP A 9 -7.45 -4.25 -20.64
C ASP A 9 -8.83 -4.11 -19.96
N PRO A 10 -8.93 -3.44 -18.80
CA PRO A 10 -10.20 -3.21 -18.11
C PRO A 10 -11.23 -2.46 -18.94
N SER A 11 -10.82 -1.69 -19.95
CA SER A 11 -11.75 -0.97 -20.84
C SER A 11 -12.62 -1.93 -21.67
N THR A 12 -12.14 -3.16 -21.85
CA THR A 12 -12.83 -4.24 -22.58
C THR A 12 -13.68 -5.11 -21.66
N PHE A 13 -13.62 -4.92 -20.35
CA PHE A 13 -14.37 -5.73 -19.40
C PHE A 13 -15.86 -5.37 -19.45
N GLY A 14 -16.70 -6.40 -19.33
CA GLY A 14 -18.14 -6.25 -19.29
C GLY A 14 -18.67 -5.86 -17.92
N SER A 15 -19.96 -6.12 -17.70
CA SER A 15 -20.70 -5.76 -16.47
C SER A 15 -20.16 -6.37 -15.16
N TRP A 16 -19.26 -7.36 -15.26
CA TRP A 16 -18.63 -8.02 -14.11
C TRP A 16 -17.57 -7.15 -13.43
N TYR A 17 -16.97 -6.20 -14.16
CA TYR A 17 -15.97 -5.28 -13.61
C TYR A 17 -16.59 -3.92 -13.31
N ARG A 18 -16.25 -3.35 -12.15
CA ARG A 18 -16.72 -2.03 -11.73
C ARG A 18 -15.58 -1.22 -11.16
N ALA A 19 -15.25 -0.11 -11.83
CA ALA A 19 -14.40 0.91 -11.24
C ALA A 19 -15.23 1.70 -10.21
N ALA A 20 -14.91 1.55 -8.93
CA ALA A 20 -15.68 2.20 -7.85
C ALA A 20 -15.59 3.73 -7.88
N GLY A 21 -14.53 4.31 -8.47
CA GLY A 21 -14.35 5.76 -8.55
C GLY A 21 -14.24 6.46 -7.18
N ALA A 22 -13.98 5.70 -6.12
CA ALA A 22 -14.04 6.14 -4.73
C ALA A 22 -12.85 5.63 -3.93
N GLY A 23 -12.65 6.23 -2.74
CA GLY A 23 -11.62 5.79 -1.80
C GLY A 23 -11.83 4.36 -1.29
N MET A 24 -10.80 3.77 -0.69
CA MET A 24 -10.78 2.33 -0.38
C MET A 24 -11.92 1.87 0.54
N GLY A 25 -12.28 2.67 1.56
CA GLY A 25 -13.39 2.33 2.47
C GLY A 25 -14.75 2.29 1.77
N ALA A 26 -15.01 3.20 0.83
CA ALA A 26 -16.24 3.17 0.03
C ALA A 26 -16.25 1.97 -0.93
N THR A 27 -15.12 1.69 -1.58
CA THR A 27 -14.96 0.54 -2.47
C THR A 27 -15.15 -0.79 -1.73
N LEU A 28 -14.66 -0.93 -0.50
CA LEU A 28 -14.90 -2.10 0.35
C LEU A 28 -16.38 -2.26 0.73
N ASN A 29 -17.09 -1.17 1.07
CA ASN A 29 -18.53 -1.22 1.32
C ASN A 29 -19.32 -1.62 0.07
N VAL A 30 -18.96 -1.10 -1.11
CA VAL A 30 -19.57 -1.51 -2.39
C VAL A 30 -19.37 -3.00 -2.63
N ALA A 31 -18.15 -3.51 -2.43
CA ALA A 31 -17.87 -4.93 -2.59
C ALA A 31 -18.66 -5.79 -1.59
N SER A 32 -18.72 -5.39 -0.33
CA SER A 32 -19.49 -6.09 0.70
C SER A 32 -21.00 -6.07 0.44
N GLY A 33 -21.55 -5.00 -0.13
CA GLY A 33 -22.99 -4.91 -0.43
C GLY A 33 -23.40 -5.61 -1.73
N MET A 34 -22.43 -5.97 -2.56
CA MET A 34 -22.65 -6.62 -3.87
C MET A 34 -22.23 -8.09 -3.89
N ASP A 35 -21.71 -8.62 -2.78
CA ASP A 35 -21.06 -9.92 -2.70
C ASP A 35 -19.97 -10.09 -3.79
N ALA A 36 -19.16 -9.04 -3.97
CA ALA A 36 -18.17 -8.95 -5.02
C ALA A 36 -16.73 -9.14 -4.52
N TYR A 37 -15.83 -9.48 -5.44
CA TYR A 37 -14.39 -9.48 -5.18
C TYR A 37 -13.83 -8.06 -5.22
N VAL A 38 -12.85 -7.79 -4.37
CA VAL A 38 -12.15 -6.50 -4.32
C VAL A 38 -10.69 -6.72 -3.96
N MET A 39 -9.81 -5.99 -4.63
CA MET A 39 -8.42 -5.86 -4.21
C MET A 39 -8.29 -4.63 -3.31
N ALA A 40 -7.74 -4.82 -2.12
CA ALA A 40 -7.54 -3.76 -1.14
C ALA A 40 -6.15 -3.87 -0.50
N ASP A 41 -5.60 -2.73 -0.09
CA ASP A 41 -4.40 -2.74 0.74
C ASP A 41 -4.70 -3.31 2.13
N ARG A 42 -3.67 -3.87 2.77
CA ARG A 42 -3.81 -4.56 4.06
C ARG A 42 -4.27 -3.61 5.18
N ALA A 43 -3.86 -2.34 5.16
CA ALA A 43 -4.22 -1.39 6.21
C ALA A 43 -5.71 -1.08 6.18
N SER A 44 -6.24 -0.81 4.98
CA SER A 44 -7.67 -0.59 4.77
C SER A 44 -8.48 -1.83 5.15
N TRP A 45 -8.04 -3.02 4.75
CA TRP A 45 -8.73 -4.27 5.10
C TRP A 45 -8.80 -4.52 6.62
N LEU A 46 -7.68 -4.31 7.33
CA LEU A 46 -7.62 -4.55 8.78
C LEU A 46 -8.44 -3.53 9.57
N ASN A 47 -8.49 -2.27 9.12
CA ASN A 47 -9.30 -1.21 9.74
C ASN A 47 -10.79 -1.25 9.34
N PHE A 48 -11.14 -1.96 8.27
CA PHE A 48 -12.51 -2.00 7.78
C PHE A 48 -13.40 -2.89 8.67
N GLY A 49 -14.32 -2.28 9.42
CA GLY A 49 -15.21 -3.01 10.33
C GLY A 49 -16.36 -3.73 9.63
N ASN A 50 -16.90 -3.17 8.55
CA ASN A 50 -18.11 -3.67 7.88
C ASN A 50 -17.81 -4.74 6.82
N LYS A 51 -17.16 -5.84 7.21
CA LYS A 51 -16.70 -6.86 6.25
C LYS A 51 -17.84 -7.64 5.57
N GLY A 52 -19.02 -7.72 6.18
CA GLY A 52 -20.08 -8.62 5.71
C GLY A 52 -19.54 -10.04 5.52
N ASP A 53 -19.77 -10.60 4.33
CA ASP A 53 -19.25 -11.92 3.93
C ASP A 53 -17.87 -11.89 3.26
N LEU A 54 -17.25 -10.70 3.14
CA LEU A 54 -15.90 -10.59 2.57
C LEU A 54 -14.89 -11.36 3.43
N LYS A 55 -14.02 -12.11 2.75
CA LYS A 55 -12.92 -12.86 3.36
C LYS A 55 -11.63 -12.59 2.61
N LEU A 56 -10.50 -12.74 3.29
CA LEU A 56 -9.21 -12.75 2.63
C LEU A 56 -9.07 -14.05 1.83
N LEU A 57 -9.09 -13.95 0.50
CA LEU A 57 -8.97 -15.10 -0.38
C LEU A 57 -7.55 -15.29 -0.93
N PHE A 58 -6.79 -14.20 -1.07
CA PHE A 58 -5.44 -14.23 -1.64
C PHE A 58 -4.59 -13.08 -1.10
N ALA A 59 -3.32 -13.38 -0.77
CA ALA A 59 -2.30 -12.40 -0.39
C ALA A 59 -0.90 -13.04 -0.48
N GLY A 60 0.14 -12.20 -0.50
CA GLY A 60 1.54 -12.64 -0.37
C GLY A 60 2.29 -12.80 -1.69
N ASP A 61 1.62 -12.66 -2.83
CA ASP A 61 2.31 -12.65 -4.13
C ASP A 61 3.24 -11.42 -4.23
N PRO A 62 4.50 -11.58 -4.68
CA PRO A 62 5.43 -10.45 -4.86
C PRO A 62 4.88 -9.31 -5.73
N VAL A 63 4.00 -9.59 -6.69
CA VAL A 63 3.38 -8.57 -7.55
C VAL A 63 2.44 -7.64 -6.78
N LEU A 64 1.94 -8.08 -5.61
CA LEU A 64 1.08 -7.31 -4.72
C LEU A 64 1.87 -6.47 -3.72
N PHE A 65 3.20 -6.55 -3.73
CA PHE A 65 4.03 -5.81 -2.81
C PHE A 65 3.97 -4.30 -3.12
N ASN A 66 3.54 -3.52 -2.14
CA ASN A 66 3.42 -2.06 -2.26
C ASN A 66 4.65 -1.39 -1.65
N GLN A 67 5.70 -1.19 -2.46
CA GLN A 67 6.95 -0.57 -2.02
C GLN A 67 6.76 0.92 -1.69
N TYR A 68 7.26 1.33 -0.53
CA TYR A 68 7.41 2.74 -0.17
C TYR A 68 8.86 3.19 -0.35
N ALA A 69 9.07 4.44 -0.77
CA ALA A 69 10.38 5.03 -0.93
C ALA A 69 10.42 6.44 -0.31
N PHE A 70 11.56 6.79 0.29
CA PHE A 70 11.89 8.15 0.66
C PHE A 70 12.72 8.78 -0.47
N ILE A 71 12.31 9.94 -0.97
CA ILE A 71 12.96 10.59 -2.11
C ILE A 71 13.38 12.01 -1.69
N PRO A 72 14.67 12.24 -1.40
CA PRO A 72 15.21 13.57 -1.14
C PRO A 72 14.94 14.56 -2.28
N VAL A 73 14.47 15.77 -1.94
CA VAL A 73 14.30 16.85 -2.93
C VAL A 73 15.66 17.37 -3.38
N ASN A 74 15.85 17.53 -4.69
CA ASN A 74 17.11 18.00 -5.27
C ASN A 74 17.46 19.43 -4.79
N PRO A 75 18.56 19.62 -4.04
CA PRO A 75 18.93 20.92 -3.49
C PRO A 75 19.51 21.89 -4.52
N GLN A 76 20.03 21.43 -5.65
CA GLN A 76 20.49 22.30 -6.74
C GLN A 76 19.31 23.06 -7.37
N ARG A 77 18.14 22.39 -7.42
CA ARG A 77 16.89 22.99 -7.91
C ARG A 77 16.13 23.73 -6.82
N HIS A 78 16.28 23.30 -5.56
CA HIS A 78 15.57 23.87 -4.40
C HIS A 78 16.57 24.24 -3.29
N PRO A 79 17.26 25.40 -3.38
CA PRO A 79 18.33 25.76 -2.44
C PRO A 79 17.90 25.93 -0.97
N HIS A 80 16.59 26.08 -0.73
CA HIS A 80 16.02 26.21 0.61
C HIS A 80 15.88 24.86 1.35
N VAL A 81 16.04 23.74 0.64
CA VAL A 81 15.97 22.40 1.22
C VAL A 81 17.03 22.23 2.30
N LYS A 82 16.62 21.68 3.44
CA LYS A 82 17.49 21.43 4.59
C LYS A 82 18.25 20.12 4.40
N THR A 83 19.21 20.09 3.47
CA THR A 83 19.95 18.88 3.06
C THR A 83 20.49 18.07 4.24
N LYS A 84 21.06 18.72 5.25
CA LYS A 84 21.56 18.04 6.46
C LYS A 84 20.45 17.30 7.23
N LEU A 85 19.28 17.91 7.36
CA LEU A 85 18.14 17.28 8.05
C LEU A 85 17.53 16.15 7.22
N VAL A 86 17.52 16.31 5.89
CA VAL A 86 17.05 15.27 4.96
C VAL A 86 17.93 14.02 5.07
N ALA A 87 19.26 14.19 5.06
CA ALA A 87 20.20 13.08 5.25
C ALA A 87 20.02 12.41 6.63
N GLN A 88 19.88 13.21 7.70
CA GLN A 88 19.61 12.65 9.03
C GLN A 88 18.31 11.85 9.10
N LEU A 89 17.25 12.28 8.39
CA LEU A 89 15.99 11.56 8.33
C LEU A 89 16.12 10.27 7.51
N GLU A 90 16.84 10.33 6.39
CA GLU A 90 17.13 9.16 5.54
C GLU A 90 17.89 8.09 6.34
N ASP A 91 19.00 8.46 6.99
CA ASP A 91 19.80 7.57 7.84
C ASP A 91 18.97 6.94 8.96
N TRP A 92 18.04 7.71 9.55
CA TRP A 92 17.16 7.20 10.59
C TRP A 92 16.12 6.21 10.01
N LEU A 93 15.51 6.54 8.86
CA LEU A 93 14.49 5.73 8.19
C LEU A 93 15.05 4.41 7.67
N THR A 94 16.34 4.36 7.33
CA THR A 94 17.05 3.15 6.86
C THR A 94 17.79 2.42 8.00
N GLY A 95 17.81 2.98 9.21
CA GLY A 95 18.50 2.39 10.36
C GLY A 95 17.70 1.33 11.14
N GLU A 96 18.38 0.66 12.07
CA GLU A 96 17.80 -0.41 12.91
C GLU A 96 16.57 0.02 13.70
N THR A 97 16.52 1.28 14.13
CA THR A 97 15.37 1.81 14.89
C THR A 97 14.12 1.81 14.04
N ALA A 98 14.19 2.32 12.80
CA ALA A 98 13.07 2.27 11.86
C ALA A 98 12.71 0.82 11.52
N ALA A 99 13.70 -0.05 11.29
CA ALA A 99 13.45 -1.47 11.02
C ALA A 99 12.64 -2.15 12.14
N ARG A 100 13.00 -1.93 13.41
CA ARG A 100 12.25 -2.45 14.56
C ARG A 100 10.83 -1.90 14.63
N LEU A 101 10.65 -0.59 14.44
CA LEU A 101 9.34 0.06 14.51
C LEU A 101 8.42 -0.41 13.38
N ILE A 102 8.94 -0.47 12.14
CA ILE A 102 8.18 -0.86 10.95
C ILE A 102 7.77 -2.33 11.02
N ASN A 103 8.71 -3.24 11.32
CA ASN A 103 8.41 -4.67 11.45
C ASN A 103 7.53 -4.99 12.67
N GLY A 104 7.60 -4.16 13.73
CA GLY A 104 6.81 -4.31 14.94
C GLY A 104 5.41 -3.71 14.84
N TYR A 105 5.12 -2.90 13.81
CA TYR A 105 3.82 -2.24 13.68
C TYR A 105 2.72 -3.23 13.29
N LYS A 106 1.66 -3.26 14.10
CA LYS A 106 0.56 -4.21 13.97
C LYS A 106 -0.81 -3.54 14.08
N ILE A 107 -1.78 -4.08 13.37
CA ILE A 107 -3.21 -3.78 13.53
C ILE A 107 -3.93 -5.08 13.82
N ASN A 108 -4.67 -5.16 14.92
CA ASN A 108 -5.38 -6.38 15.35
C ASN A 108 -4.47 -7.63 15.41
N GLY A 109 -3.21 -7.45 15.80
CA GLY A 109 -2.21 -8.52 15.92
C GLY A 109 -1.48 -8.89 14.62
N GLU A 110 -1.95 -8.39 13.48
CA GLU A 110 -1.38 -8.64 12.14
C GLU A 110 -0.27 -7.63 11.82
N THR A 111 0.87 -8.13 11.34
CA THR A 111 1.96 -7.28 10.84
C THR A 111 1.53 -6.59 9.56
N LEU A 112 1.69 -5.27 9.51
CA LEU A 112 1.24 -4.48 8.37
C LEU A 112 2.34 -4.16 7.36
N PHE A 113 3.55 -3.88 7.83
CA PHE A 113 4.67 -3.48 7.00
C PHE A 113 5.85 -4.42 7.18
N THR A 114 6.69 -4.50 6.15
CA THR A 114 7.95 -5.23 6.18
C THR A 114 9.06 -4.27 5.79
N PHE A 115 10.02 -4.10 6.69
CA PHE A 115 11.20 -3.28 6.41
C PHE A 115 12.08 -3.96 5.37
N ASN A 116 12.49 -3.20 4.35
CA ASN A 116 13.35 -3.72 3.29
C ASN A 116 14.33 -2.66 2.72
N ALA A 117 14.68 -1.64 3.51
CA ALA A 117 15.70 -0.71 3.07
C ALA A 117 17.02 -1.45 2.86
N THR A 118 17.71 -1.14 1.76
CA THR A 118 19.09 -1.54 1.53
C THR A 118 20.00 -0.41 1.99
N ASP A 119 21.24 -0.73 2.38
CA ASP A 119 22.25 0.31 2.60
C ASP A 119 22.34 1.21 1.34
N PRO A 120 22.41 2.55 1.51
CA PRO A 120 22.55 3.48 0.40
C PRO A 120 23.86 3.34 -0.39
#